data_AF-A0A3Q3J0S8-F1
#
_entry.id   AF-A0A3Q3J0S8-F1
#
_cell.length_a   1.000
_cell.length_b   1.000
_cell.length_c   1.000
_cell.angle_alpha   90.00
_cell.angle_beta   90.00
_cell.angle_gamma   90.00
#
_symmetry.space_group_name_H-M   'P 1'
#
loop_
_entity.id
_entity.type
_entity.pdbx_description
1 polymer ?
#
loop_
_entity_poly.entity_id
_entity_poly.type
_entity_poly.pdbx_seq_one_letter_code
_entity_poly.pdbx_strand_id
1 'polypeptide(L)'
;MLLNWGLFAYVQSSNLSPHRPLFSLLLSFTAVGCPAERGFVFDECGPPCPVTCFNTDVPLGVIESHCFKPCVPGCQCPAGLVLHNNYCIQSEKCPKIIHSNS
;
A
#
# COMPACT_ATOMS: atom_id res chain seq x y z
N MET A 1 -25.60 8.52 20.81
CA MET A 1 -25.04 8.50 19.46
C MET A 1 -24.52 7.09 19.18
N LEU A 2 -25.33 6.26 18.51
CA LEU A 2 -24.94 4.91 18.12
C LEU A 2 -24.19 5.01 16.79
N LEU A 3 -22.86 4.94 16.84
CA LEU A 3 -22.05 4.77 15.62
C LEU A 3 -22.35 3.39 15.05
N ASN A 4 -22.66 3.38 13.76
CA ASN A 4 -23.19 2.28 12.98
C ASN A 4 -22.24 1.06 12.99
N TRP A 5 -22.64 -0.02 13.66
CA TRP A 5 -21.90 -1.29 13.75
C TRP A 5 -22.01 -2.16 12.48
N GLY A 6 -22.28 -1.55 11.31
CA GLY A 6 -22.46 -2.26 10.04
C GLY A 6 -21.28 -2.16 9.07
N LEU A 7 -20.35 -1.21 9.28
CA LEU A 7 -19.26 -0.95 8.33
C LEU A 7 -17.88 -1.49 8.76
N PHE A 8 -17.70 -1.79 10.05
CA PHE A 8 -16.42 -2.28 10.58
C PHE A 8 -16.16 -3.77 10.32
N ALA A 9 -17.11 -4.50 9.75
CA ALA A 9 -16.95 -5.93 9.46
C ALA A 9 -16.13 -6.23 8.18
N TYR A 10 -15.68 -5.22 7.41
CA TYR A 10 -15.03 -5.46 6.11
C TYR A 10 -13.50 -5.29 6.11
N VAL A 11 -12.89 -4.71 7.15
CA VAL A 11 -11.44 -4.44 7.20
C VAL A 11 -10.78 -5.03 8.46
N GLN A 12 -11.23 -6.20 8.91
CA GLN A 12 -10.49 -6.90 9.98
C GLN A 12 -10.50 -8.43 9.82
N SER A 13 -10.22 -8.92 8.61
CA SER A 13 -10.01 -10.35 8.37
C SER A 13 -8.62 -10.66 7.82
N SER A 14 -7.62 -9.85 8.16
CA SER A 14 -6.20 -10.24 8.07
C SER A 14 -5.80 -11.08 9.30
N ASN A 15 -6.60 -12.10 9.61
CA ASN A 15 -6.17 -13.19 10.48
C ASN A 15 -6.84 -14.48 9.99
N LEU A 16 -6.62 -14.79 8.71
CA LEU A 16 -7.03 -16.06 8.13
C LEU A 16 -6.07 -17.15 8.64
N SER A 17 -6.30 -17.55 9.89
CA SER A 17 -5.92 -18.87 10.39
C SER A 17 -6.54 -19.94 9.47
N PRO A 18 -5.85 -21.06 9.20
CA PRO A 18 -6.18 -22.00 8.12
C PRO A 18 -7.34 -22.95 8.43
N HIS A 19 -8.40 -22.50 9.10
CA HIS A 19 -9.61 -23.31 9.29
C HIS A 19 -10.68 -22.87 8.30
N ARG A 20 -10.70 -23.57 7.16
CA ARG A 20 -11.74 -23.55 6.11
C ARG A 20 -13.15 -23.54 6.72
N PRO A 21 -14.00 -22.55 6.41
CA PRO A 21 -15.45 -22.72 6.41
C PRO A 21 -15.96 -22.88 4.98
N LEU A 22 -16.88 -23.83 4.84
CA LEU A 22 -17.50 -24.33 3.61
C LEU A 22 -18.53 -23.34 3.01
N PHE A 23 -18.21 -22.04 2.95
CA PHE A 23 -19.17 -20.97 2.59
C PHE A 23 -18.79 -20.18 1.31
N SER A 24 -17.86 -20.68 0.50
CA SER A 24 -17.24 -19.90 -0.58
C SER A 24 -17.89 -20.02 -1.97
N LEU A 25 -19.16 -20.41 -2.10
CA LEU A 25 -19.74 -20.75 -3.42
C LEU A 25 -20.64 -19.69 -4.09
N LEU A 26 -20.88 -18.51 -3.50
CA LEU A 26 -21.75 -17.48 -4.11
C LEU A 26 -21.29 -16.02 -3.96
N LEU A 27 -20.00 -15.76 -3.74
CA LEU A 27 -19.46 -14.40 -3.77
C LEU A 27 -18.35 -14.29 -4.81
N SER A 28 -18.72 -14.19 -6.08
CA SER A 28 -17.86 -13.61 -7.11
C SER A 28 -17.90 -12.07 -7.04
N PHE A 29 -17.89 -11.52 -5.82
CA PHE A 29 -17.41 -10.17 -5.59
C PHE A 29 -15.91 -10.34 -5.48
N THR A 30 -15.18 -9.98 -6.53
CA THR A 30 -13.72 -10.01 -6.53
C THR A 30 -13.26 -9.19 -5.33
N ALA A 31 -12.89 -9.87 -4.24
CA ALA A 31 -12.17 -9.25 -3.15
C ALA A 31 -10.83 -8.81 -3.75
N VAL A 32 -10.74 -7.54 -4.14
CA VAL A 32 -9.49 -6.91 -4.59
C VAL A 32 -8.62 -6.78 -3.34
N GLY A 33 -7.88 -7.85 -3.06
CA GLY A 33 -6.77 -7.81 -2.13
C GLY A 33 -5.60 -7.03 -2.74
N CYS A 34 -4.71 -6.52 -1.90
CA CYS A 34 -3.47 -5.96 -2.39
C CYS A 34 -2.56 -7.06 -2.96
N PRO A 35 -1.80 -6.79 -4.03
CA PRO A 35 -0.87 -7.76 -4.60
C PRO A 35 0.33 -7.96 -3.67
N ALA A 36 0.16 -8.83 -2.67
CA ALA A 36 1.19 -9.16 -1.68
C ALA A 36 2.43 -9.82 -2.32
N GLU A 37 2.25 -10.52 -3.44
CA GLU A 37 3.33 -11.05 -4.28
C GLU A 37 4.28 -9.97 -4.83
N ARG A 38 3.81 -8.71 -4.89
CA ARG A 38 4.60 -7.53 -5.28
C ARG A 38 5.00 -6.67 -4.08
N GLY A 39 4.69 -7.12 -2.86
CA GLY A 39 5.06 -6.47 -1.60
C GLY A 39 4.11 -5.36 -1.12
N PHE A 40 2.90 -5.25 -1.69
CA PHE A 40 1.93 -4.25 -1.26
C PHE A 40 1.14 -4.72 -0.03
N VAL A 41 0.83 -3.76 0.83
CA VAL A 41 -0.01 -3.94 2.02
C VAL A 41 -1.13 -2.90 1.97
N PHE A 42 -2.31 -3.29 2.44
CA PHE A 42 -3.43 -2.35 2.58
C PHE A 42 -3.22 -1.47 3.82
N ASP A 43 -3.32 -0.16 3.63
CA ASP A 43 -3.38 0.82 4.71
C ASP A 43 -4.70 1.59 4.59
N GLU A 44 -5.36 1.83 5.71
CA GLU A 44 -6.58 2.63 5.79
C GLU A 44 -6.27 4.14 5.72
N CYS A 45 -5.05 4.53 6.07
CA CYS A 45 -4.62 5.92 6.18
C CYS A 45 -3.16 6.04 5.73
N GLY A 46 -2.91 5.64 4.47
CA GLY A 46 -1.60 5.71 3.85
C GLY A 46 -1.21 7.12 3.39
N PRO A 47 0.08 7.35 3.12
CA PRO A 47 0.55 8.64 2.60
C PRO A 47 -0.09 8.93 1.23
N PRO A 48 -0.49 10.19 0.97
CA PRO A 48 -1.14 10.57 -0.30
C PRO A 48 -0.23 10.44 -1.52
N CYS A 49 1.08 10.43 -1.32
CA CYS A 49 2.08 10.22 -2.36
C CYS A 49 2.99 9.04 -2.00
N PRO A 50 3.15 8.06 -2.92
CA PRO A 50 4.04 6.94 -2.68
C PRO A 50 5.49 7.39 -2.74
N VAL A 51 6.33 6.81 -1.87
CA VAL A 51 7.78 6.93 -1.97
C VAL A 51 8.25 6.01 -3.10
N THR A 52 8.98 6.57 -4.06
CA THR A 52 9.53 5.83 -5.21
C THR A 52 11.05 5.95 -5.21
N CYS A 53 11.75 5.05 -5.92
CA CYS A 53 13.20 5.15 -6.10
C CYS A 53 13.69 6.51 -6.63
N PHE A 54 12.84 7.27 -7.32
CA PHE A 54 13.20 8.57 -7.90
C PHE A 54 13.06 9.73 -6.92
N ASN A 55 12.35 9.51 -5.80
CA ASN A 55 12.03 10.53 -4.81
C ASN A 55 12.50 10.15 -3.41
N THR A 56 13.27 9.05 -3.28
CA THR A 56 13.84 8.58 -2.01
C THR A 56 14.81 9.59 -1.41
N ASP A 57 15.54 10.33 -2.24
CA ASP A 57 16.48 11.37 -1.80
C ASP A 57 15.80 12.67 -1.36
N VAL A 58 14.50 12.83 -1.66
CA VAL A 58 13.75 14.03 -1.27
C VAL A 58 13.28 13.87 0.18
N PRO A 59 13.60 14.84 1.06
CA PRO A 59 13.16 14.76 2.45
C PRO A 59 11.64 14.69 2.54
N LEU A 60 11.13 13.80 3.39
CA LEU A 60 9.70 13.49 3.52
C LEU A 60 8.82 14.75 3.69
N GLY A 61 9.28 15.74 4.46
CA GLY A 61 8.55 16.99 4.67
C GLY A 61 8.34 17.83 3.39
N VAL A 62 9.23 17.70 2.40
CA VAL A 62 9.07 18.37 1.10
C VAL A 62 8.03 17.63 0.25
N ILE A 63 8.09 16.29 0.22
CA ILE A 63 7.10 15.46 -0.49
C ILE A 63 5.70 15.74 0.05
N GLU A 64 5.56 15.75 1.38
CA GLU A 64 4.29 15.99 2.07
C GLU A 64 3.76 17.40 1.82
N SER A 65 4.64 18.41 1.72
CA SER A 65 4.24 19.79 1.39
C SER A 65 3.63 19.93 -0.01
N HIS A 66 4.06 19.11 -0.97
CA HIS A 66 3.49 19.07 -2.32
C HIS A 66 2.30 18.10 -2.43
N CYS A 67 2.14 17.21 -1.45
CA CYS A 67 1.10 16.20 -1.38
C CYS A 67 0.21 16.42 -0.16
N PHE A 68 -0.39 17.61 -0.05
CA PHE A 68 -1.19 18.06 1.10
C PHE A 68 -2.60 17.44 1.21
N LYS A 69 -2.82 16.26 0.64
CA LYS A 69 -4.10 15.57 0.75
C LYS A 69 -4.20 14.87 2.11
N PRO A 70 -5.40 14.71 2.69
CA PRO A 70 -5.57 13.79 3.83
C PRO A 70 -5.06 12.40 3.45
N CYS A 71 -4.67 11.61 4.45
CA CYS A 71 -4.27 10.23 4.21
C CYS A 71 -5.32 9.46 3.41
N VAL A 72 -4.87 8.52 2.58
CA VAL A 72 -5.73 7.82 1.61
C VAL A 72 -5.72 6.31 1.86
N PRO A 73 -6.88 5.65 1.92
CA PRO A 73 -6.94 4.20 2.00
C PRO A 73 -6.50 3.56 0.68
N GLY A 74 -5.69 2.50 0.73
CA GLY A 74 -5.25 1.79 -0.47
C GLY A 74 -4.10 0.82 -0.26
N CYS A 75 -3.61 0.25 -1.36
CA CYS A 75 -2.43 -0.63 -1.36
C CYS A 75 -1.16 0.20 -1.49
N GLN A 76 -0.28 0.18 -0.50
CA GLN A 76 1.00 0.87 -0.55
C GLN A 76 2.17 -0.03 -0.14
N CYS A 77 3.38 0.44 -0.37
CA CYS A 77 4.58 -0.21 0.12
C CYS A 77 4.70 -0.01 1.64
N PRO A 78 4.98 -1.06 2.41
CA PRO A 78 5.17 -0.92 3.84
C PRO A 78 6.46 -0.15 4.14
N ALA A 79 6.60 0.29 5.40
CA ALA A 79 7.75 1.05 5.85
C ALA A 79 9.08 0.36 5.50
N GLY A 80 10.04 1.13 4.99
CA GLY A 80 11.36 0.64 4.57
C GLY A 80 11.43 0.10 3.14
N LEU A 81 10.31 0.09 2.40
CA LEU A 81 10.29 -0.23 0.97
C LEU A 81 9.85 0.97 0.14
N VAL A 82 10.29 0.99 -1.10
CA VAL A 82 9.98 2.03 -2.08
C VAL A 82 9.39 1.40 -3.33
N LEU A 83 8.51 2.16 -4.00
CA LEU A 83 7.86 1.72 -5.22
C LEU A 83 8.82 1.84 -6.41
N HIS A 84 9.01 0.73 -7.12
CA HIS A 84 9.76 0.68 -8.37
C HIS A 84 9.14 -0.33 -9.32
N ASN A 85 8.79 0.08 -10.55
CA ASN A 85 8.18 -0.78 -11.58
C ASN A 85 7.01 -1.65 -11.08
N ASN A 86 6.12 -1.08 -10.24
CA ASN A 86 4.99 -1.79 -9.62
C ASN A 86 5.39 -2.91 -8.63
N TYR A 87 6.58 -2.83 -8.06
CA TYR A 87 7.03 -3.67 -6.95
C TYR A 87 7.51 -2.79 -5.78
N CYS A 88 7.30 -3.27 -4.56
CA CYS A 88 7.92 -2.70 -3.38
C CYS A 88 9.29 -3.37 -3.18
N ILE A 89 10.35 -2.58 -3.29
CA ILE A 89 11.73 -3.03 -3.16
C ILE A 89 12.47 -2.22 -2.10
N GLN A 90 13.59 -2.73 -1.61
CA GLN A 90 14.47 -1.96 -0.72
C GLN A 90 15.09 -0.80 -1.50
N SER A 91 15.27 0.35 -0.84
CA SER A 91 15.90 1.54 -1.43
C SER A 91 17.29 1.23 -1.99
N GLU A 92 18.03 0.33 -1.33
CA GLU A 92 19.35 -0.14 -1.77
C GLU A 92 19.33 -0.88 -3.12
N LYS A 93 18.17 -1.39 -3.54
CA LYS A 93 17.98 -2.10 -4.83
C LYS A 93 17.49 -1.19 -5.94
N CYS A 94 17.34 0.10 -5.69
CA CYS A 94 16.97 1.06 -6.73
C CYS A 94 18.02 1.12 -7.84
N PRO A 95 17.60 1.25 -9.12
CA PRO A 95 18.55 1.42 -10.20
C PRO A 95 19.30 2.73 -10.02
N LYS A 96 20.62 2.67 -10.16
CA LYS A 96 21.46 3.87 -10.12
C LYS A 96 21.16 4.71 -11.35
N ILE A 97 20.64 5.91 -11.16
CA ILE A 97 20.40 6.86 -12.26
C ILE A 97 21.78 7.34 -12.74
N ILE A 98 22.33 6.70 -13.76
CA ILE A 98 23.54 7.18 -14.42
C ILE A 98 23.10 8.32 -15.33
N HIS A 99 23.22 9.56 -14.84
CA HIS A 99 23.14 10.73 -15.71
C HIS A 99 24.35 10.67 -16.66
N SER A 100 24.17 10.05 -17.83
CA SER A 100 25.12 10.17 -18.94
C SER A 100 25.01 11.60 -19.46
N ASN A 101 25.78 12.50 -18.85
CA ASN A 101 25.98 13.85 -19.35
C ASN A 101 26.75 13.76 -20.68
N SER A 102 26.01 13.70 -21.80
CA SER A 102 26.56 13.84 -23.14
C SER A 102 26.95 15.28 -23.44
#